data_AF-A0A1M5IVB2-F1
#
_entry.id   AF-A0A1M5IVB2-F1
#
_cell.length_a   1.000
_cell.length_b   1.000
_cell.length_c   1.000
_cell.angle_alpha   90.00
_cell.angle_beta   90.00
_cell.angle_gamma   90.00
#
_symmetry.space_group_name_H-M   'P 1'
#
loop_
_entity.id
_entity.type
_entity.pdbx_description
1 polymer ?
#
loop_
_entity_poly.entity_id
_entity_poly.type
_entity_poly.pdbx_seq_one_letter_code
_entity_poly.pdbx_strand_id
1 'polypeptide(L)'
;MVKNLPEYHQSIFFPLLQHASDMDCKLLLIEQMLEIGDRKDLALLEELEAHPNPKLSSKAFEVRCGLLERLGIEDPSEKTKLPMNLCFIYDEFDIEPSKIDPDLDMDFGIPLDILDS
;
A
#
# COMPACT_ATOMS: atom_id res chain seq x y z
N MET A 1 -0.99 -24.22 23.46
CA MET A 1 -0.74 -23.37 22.28
C MET A 1 -0.92 -21.93 22.71
N VAL A 2 0.17 -21.15 22.79
CA VAL A 2 0.05 -19.73 23.09
C VAL A 2 -0.56 -19.07 21.86
N LYS A 3 -1.80 -18.58 21.97
CA LYS A 3 -2.45 -17.79 20.90
C LYS A 3 -1.79 -16.41 20.92
N ASN A 4 -0.72 -16.24 20.16
CA ASN A 4 -0.13 -14.92 19.98
C ASN A 4 -1.12 -14.05 19.19
N LEU A 5 -1.36 -12.84 19.67
CA LEU A 5 -2.13 -11.83 18.95
C LEU A 5 -1.37 -11.41 17.69
N PRO A 6 -2.06 -11.05 16.60
CA PRO A 6 -1.43 -10.48 15.41
C PRO A 6 -0.54 -9.26 15.73
N GLU A 7 0.55 -9.09 14.98
CA GLU A 7 1.55 -8.06 15.26
C GLU A 7 0.99 -6.64 15.24
N TYR A 8 -0.01 -6.37 14.40
CA TYR A 8 -0.67 -5.06 14.33
C TYR A 8 -1.33 -4.62 15.65
N HIS A 9 -1.63 -5.55 16.58
CA HIS A 9 -2.16 -5.20 17.90
C HIS A 9 -1.12 -4.53 18.81
N GLN A 10 0.17 -4.58 18.45
CA GLN A 10 1.23 -3.92 19.19
C GLN A 10 1.29 -2.41 18.93
N SER A 11 0.62 -1.94 17.87
CA SER A 11 0.48 -0.53 17.56
C SER A 11 -0.46 0.15 18.55
N ILE A 12 -0.05 1.33 19.07
CA ILE A 12 -0.93 2.16 19.89
C ILE A 12 -2.10 2.74 19.07
N PHE A 13 -1.94 2.82 17.75
CA PHE A 13 -2.93 3.38 16.84
C PHE A 13 -4.05 2.39 16.52
N PHE A 14 -3.81 1.08 16.67
CA PHE A 14 -4.83 0.06 16.43
C PHE A 14 -6.12 0.29 17.23
N PRO A 15 -6.09 0.40 18.57
CA PRO A 15 -7.31 0.67 19.34
C PRO A 15 -7.91 2.05 19.01
N LEU A 16 -7.09 3.06 18.70
CA LEU A 16 -7.57 4.40 18.33
C LEU A 16 -8.36 4.36 17.02
N LEU A 17 -7.84 3.65 16.01
CA LEU A 17 -8.50 3.47 14.72
C LEU A 17 -9.76 2.62 14.81
N GLN A 18 -9.79 1.63 15.71
CA GLN A 18 -10.97 0.81 15.97
C GLN A 18 -12.13 1.63 16.56
N HIS A 19 -11.81 2.61 17.41
CA HIS A 19 -12.82 3.45 18.07
C HIS A 19 -13.13 4.77 17.33
N ALA A 20 -12.32 5.15 16.34
CA ALA A 20 -12.61 6.30 15.49
C ALA A 20 -13.86 6.05 14.64
N SER A 21 -14.89 6.87 14.83
CA SER A 21 -16.19 6.74 14.15
C SER A 21 -16.17 7.29 12.72
N ASP A 22 -15.40 8.34 12.48
CA ASP A 22 -15.38 9.08 11.23
C ASP A 22 -14.09 8.82 10.44
N MET A 23 -14.19 8.95 9.12
CA MET A 23 -13.08 8.69 8.22
C MET A 23 -11.97 9.73 8.36
N ASP A 24 -12.32 10.99 8.66
CA ASP A 24 -11.34 12.07 8.77
C ASP A 24 -10.44 11.86 10.01
N CYS A 25 -10.99 11.46 11.15
CA CYS A 25 -10.22 11.05 12.31
C CYS A 25 -9.34 9.84 12.02
N LYS A 26 -9.82 8.85 11.26
CA LYS A 26 -8.97 7.70 10.87
C LYS A 26 -7.79 8.14 10.01
N LEU A 27 -8.02 9.00 9.03
CA LEU A 27 -6.96 9.51 8.15
C LEU A 27 -5.96 10.36 8.96
N LEU A 28 -6.44 11.22 9.86
CA LEU A 28 -5.60 12.00 10.76
C LEU A 28 -4.73 11.10 11.65
N LEU A 29 -5.31 10.04 12.22
CA LEU A 29 -4.56 9.07 13.02
C LEU A 29 -3.47 8.37 12.21
N ILE A 30 -3.77 7.99 10.97
CA ILE A 30 -2.78 7.40 10.05
C ILE A 30 -1.67 8.40 9.75
N GLU A 31 -1.98 9.67 9.48
CA GLU A 31 -0.95 10.72 9.27
C GLU A 31 -0.03 10.88 10.49
N GLN A 32 -0.59 10.85 11.70
CA GLN A 32 0.20 10.95 12.93
C GLN A 32 1.17 9.77 13.12
N MET A 33 0.90 8.61 12.52
CA MET A 33 1.85 7.48 12.52
C MET A 33 3.16 7.83 11.81
N LEU A 34 3.13 8.71 10.80
CA LEU A 34 4.36 9.18 10.15
C LEU A 34 5.23 9.99 11.12
N GLU A 35 4.60 10.86 11.91
CA GLU A 35 5.29 11.80 12.81
C GLU A 35 5.83 11.11 14.06
N ILE A 36 5.00 10.31 14.75
CA ILE A 36 5.32 9.76 16.07
C ILE A 36 5.39 8.23 16.11
N GLY A 37 5.05 7.56 15.01
CA GLY A 37 5.01 6.09 14.96
C GLY A 37 6.39 5.44 15.08
N ASP A 38 6.39 4.15 15.38
CA ASP A 38 7.59 3.32 15.47
C ASP A 38 7.50 2.06 14.59
N ARG A 39 8.47 1.17 14.72
CA ARG A 39 8.53 -0.06 13.92
C ARG A 39 7.32 -0.97 14.09
N LYS A 40 6.64 -0.95 15.24
CA LYS A 40 5.48 -1.81 15.54
C LYS A 40 4.24 -1.36 14.77
N ASP A 41 4.21 -0.10 14.34
CA ASP A 41 3.11 0.48 13.57
C ASP A 41 3.12 0.03 12.10
N LEU A 42 4.26 -0.47 11.59
CA LEU A 42 4.39 -0.95 10.21
C LEU A 42 3.42 -2.11 9.92
N ALA A 43 3.29 -3.07 10.85
CA ALA A 43 2.37 -4.20 10.69
C ALA A 43 0.90 -3.75 10.64
N LEU A 44 0.56 -2.65 11.32
CA LEU A 44 -0.78 -2.06 11.23
C LEU A 44 -0.98 -1.36 9.90
N LEU A 45 0.00 -0.60 9.41
CA LEU A 45 -0.09 0.06 8.10
C LEU A 45 -0.25 -0.95 6.97
N GLU A 46 0.44 -2.09 7.02
CA GLU A 46 0.29 -3.20 6.07
C GLU A 46 -1.14 -3.77 6.06
N GLU A 47 -1.75 -3.94 7.23
CA GLU A 47 -3.15 -4.38 7.33
C GLU A 47 -4.11 -3.32 6.75
N LEU A 48 -3.83 -2.03 6.98
CA LEU A 48 -4.65 -0.93 6.47
C LEU A 48 -4.51 -0.74 4.95
N GLU A 49 -3.36 -1.09 4.35
CA GLU A 49 -3.19 -1.12 2.90
C GLU A 49 -4.13 -2.11 2.22
N ALA A 50 -4.44 -3.24 2.87
CA ALA A 50 -5.38 -4.23 2.36
C ALA A 50 -6.86 -3.85 2.59
N HIS A 51 -7.14 -2.67 3.16
CA HIS A 51 -8.49 -2.25 3.49
C HIS A 51 -9.33 -1.95 2.22
N PRO A 52 -10.62 -2.34 2.15
CA PRO A 52 -11.48 -2.11 0.98
C PRO A 52 -11.79 -0.64 0.69
N ASN A 53 -11.34 0.29 1.53
CA ASN A 53 -11.58 1.72 1.32
C ASN A 53 -10.32 2.30 0.67
N PRO A 54 -10.38 2.73 -0.61
CA PRO A 54 -9.20 3.17 -1.35
C PRO A 54 -8.53 4.38 -0.73
N LYS A 55 -9.29 5.31 -0.12
CA LYS A 55 -8.70 6.46 0.57
C LYS A 55 -7.84 6.04 1.76
N LEU A 56 -8.30 5.04 2.51
CA LEU A 56 -7.59 4.55 3.68
C LEU A 56 -6.39 3.70 3.28
N SER A 57 -6.56 2.83 2.27
CA SER A 57 -5.50 2.00 1.70
C SER A 57 -4.37 2.84 1.12
N SER A 58 -4.68 3.80 0.25
CA SER A 58 -3.67 4.71 -0.33
C SER A 58 -2.95 5.53 0.74
N LYS A 59 -3.68 6.00 1.77
CA LYS A 59 -3.07 6.77 2.85
C LYS A 59 -2.15 5.93 3.73
N ALA A 60 -2.55 4.69 4.04
CA ALA A 60 -1.73 3.76 4.77
C ALA A 60 -0.43 3.43 4.01
N PHE A 61 -0.53 3.26 2.68
CA PHE A 61 0.64 3.06 1.82
C PHE A 61 1.61 4.24 1.85
N GLU A 62 1.11 5.46 1.62
CA GLU A 62 1.91 6.69 1.66
C GLU A 62 2.65 6.82 3.00
N VAL A 63 1.93 6.63 4.11
CA VAL A 63 2.50 6.72 5.46
C VAL A 63 3.48 5.59 5.74
N ARG A 64 3.23 4.36 5.26
CA ARG A 64 4.16 3.24 5.44
C ARG A 64 5.49 3.52 4.75
N CYS A 65 5.46 3.96 3.49
CA CYS A 65 6.67 4.32 2.75
C CYS A 65 7.42 5.44 3.48
N GLY A 66 6.74 6.52 3.88
CA GLY A 66 7.37 7.61 4.62
C GLY A 66 7.93 7.19 5.99
N LEU A 67 7.26 6.27 6.68
CA LEU A 67 7.71 5.75 7.97
C LEU A 67 8.95 4.84 7.80
N LEU A 68 8.98 3.99 6.77
CA LEU A 68 10.15 3.18 6.42
C LEU A 68 11.36 4.05 6.10
N GLU A 69 11.17 5.09 5.28
CA GLU A 69 12.20 6.07 4.97
C GLU A 69 12.72 6.78 6.23
N ARG A 70 11.82 7.26 7.09
CA ARG A 70 12.20 7.95 8.34
C ARG A 70 12.96 7.03 9.31
N LEU A 71 12.60 5.75 9.35
CA LEU A 71 13.26 4.76 10.20
C LEU A 71 14.54 4.19 9.58
N GLY A 72 14.84 4.50 8.31
CA GLY A 72 15.99 3.96 7.58
C GLY A 72 15.88 2.46 7.33
N ILE A 73 14.67 1.94 7.18
CA ILE A 73 14.38 0.52 6.93
C ILE A 73 14.07 0.36 5.44
N GLU A 74 14.76 -0.57 4.78
CA GLU A 74 14.43 -0.94 3.39
C GLU A 74 13.03 -1.55 3.33
N ASP A 75 12.22 -1.08 2.38
CA ASP A 75 10.91 -1.67 2.10
C ASP A 75 11.08 -3.13 1.63
N PRO A 76 10.46 -4.11 2.31
CA PRO A 76 10.53 -5.51 1.91
C PRO A 76 9.92 -5.77 0.52
N SER A 77 8.95 -4.95 0.09
CA SER A 77 8.28 -5.10 -1.21
C SER A 77 9.18 -4.73 -2.39
N GLU A 78 10.14 -3.82 -2.21
CA GLU A 78 11.12 -3.45 -3.24
C GLU A 78 11.99 -4.64 -3.67
N LYS A 79 12.23 -5.60 -2.77
CA LYS A 79 12.99 -6.82 -3.09
C LYS A 79 12.26 -7.76 -4.06
N THR A 80 10.95 -7.59 -4.21
CA THR A 80 10.12 -8.41 -5.11
C THR A 80 9.89 -7.76 -6.47
N LYS A 81 10.13 -6.45 -6.59
CA LYS A 81 9.95 -5.73 -7.85
C LYS A 81 11.12 -6.03 -8.78
N LEU A 82 10.80 -6.30 -10.05
CA LEU A 82 11.83 -6.43 -11.07
C LEU A 82 12.45 -5.05 -11.31
N PRO A 83 13.79 -4.93 -11.32
CA PRO A 83 14.42 -3.65 -11.62
C PRO A 83 14.12 -3.22 -13.05
N MET A 84 13.95 -1.92 -13.26
CA MET A 84 13.51 -1.34 -14.54
C MET A 84 14.48 -1.64 -15.71
N ASN A 85 15.75 -1.90 -15.42
CA ASN A 85 16.72 -2.34 -16.41
C ASN A 85 16.45 -3.76 -16.95
N LEU A 86 15.48 -4.49 -16.41
CA LEU A 86 15.01 -5.78 -16.92
C LEU A 86 13.73 -5.67 -17.75
N CYS A 87 13.25 -4.45 -18.05
CA CYS A 87 12.13 -4.28 -18.97
C CYS A 87 12.43 -4.84 -20.37
N PHE A 88 13.71 -4.98 -20.77
CA PHE A 88 14.08 -5.63 -22.04
C PHE A 88 13.60 -7.08 -22.15
N ILE A 89 13.31 -7.75 -21.03
CA ILE A 89 12.82 -9.13 -21.03
C ILE A 89 11.44 -9.19 -21.71
N TYR A 90 10.62 -8.14 -21.61
CA TYR A 90 9.35 -8.09 -22.32
C TYR A 90 9.56 -8.10 -23.84
N ASP A 91 10.55 -7.34 -24.31
CA ASP A 91 10.91 -7.26 -25.74
C ASP A 91 11.63 -8.53 -26.24
N GLU A 92 12.49 -9.15 -25.43
CA GLU A 92 13.27 -10.33 -25.82
C GLU A 92 12.42 -11.60 -25.90
N PHE A 93 11.37 -11.70 -25.07
CA PHE A 93 10.49 -12.86 -24.99
C PHE A 93 9.12 -12.67 -25.66
N ASP A 94 8.93 -11.57 -26.40
CA ASP A 94 7.64 -11.18 -27.00
C ASP A 94 6.48 -11.29 -25.98
N ILE A 95 6.74 -10.88 -24.72
CA ILE A 95 5.74 -10.92 -23.65
C ILE A 95 4.82 -9.72 -23.85
N GLU A 96 3.76 -9.94 -24.61
CA GLU A 96 2.68 -8.97 -24.77
C GLU A 96 1.70 -9.07 -23.58
N PRO A 97 1.13 -7.95 -23.11
CA PRO A 97 0.01 -8.00 -22.19
C PRO A 97 -1.11 -8.84 -22.80
N SER A 98 -1.78 -9.67 -21.99
CA SER A 98 -2.90 -10.48 -22.45
C SER A 98 -3.92 -9.59 -23.16
N LYS A 99 -4.32 -9.97 -24.38
CA LYS A 99 -5.30 -9.24 -25.19
C LYS A 99 -6.45 -8.79 -24.29
N ILE A 100 -6.68 -7.47 -24.24
CA ILE A 100 -7.78 -6.87 -23.51
C ILE A 100 -9.06 -7.51 -24.05
N ASP A 101 -9.72 -8.29 -23.22
CA ASP A 101 -11.05 -8.82 -23.56
C ASP A 101 -12.00 -7.62 -23.64
N PRO A 102 -12.66 -7.37 -24.78
CA PRO A 102 -13.60 -6.26 -24.90
C PRO A 102 -14.79 -6.37 -23.94
N ASP A 103 -15.03 -7.55 -23.35
CA ASP A 103 -16.02 -7.76 -22.30
C ASP A 103 -15.44 -7.60 -20.87
N LEU A 104 -14.12 -7.39 -20.72
CA LEU A 104 -13.51 -7.00 -19.45
C LEU A 104 -13.77 -5.51 -19.22
N ASP A 105 -14.74 -5.21 -18.37
CA ASP A 105 -15.05 -3.86 -17.88
C ASP A 105 -13.95 -3.39 -16.91
N MET A 106 -12.76 -3.12 -17.45
CA MET A 106 -11.60 -2.62 -16.73
C MET A 106 -11.66 -1.09 -16.71
N ASP A 107 -12.63 -0.57 -15.96
CA ASP A 107 -12.84 0.86 -15.74
C ASP A 107 -11.78 1.40 -14.76
N PHE A 108 -10.51 1.31 -15.13
CA PHE A 108 -9.47 2.13 -14.51
C PHE A 108 -9.75 3.54 -14.99
N GLY A 109 -10.32 4.38 -14.13
CA GLY A 109 -10.73 5.78 -14.41
C GLY A 109 -9.59 6.74 -14.77
N ILE A 110 -8.63 6.29 -15.57
CA ILE A 110 -7.57 7.06 -16.20
C ILE A 110 -7.96 7.16 -17.69
N PRO A 111 -8.34 8.34 -18.19
CA PRO A 111 -8.59 8.52 -19.62
C PRO A 111 -7.31 8.19 -20.40
N LEU A 112 -7.46 7.34 -21.43
CA LEU A 112 -6.37 6.85 -22.30
C LEU A 112 -5.78 7.92 -23.23
N ASP A 113 -6.15 9.19 -23.06
CA ASP A 113 -5.73 10.35 -23.87
C ASP A 113 -4.20 10.59 -23.87
N ILE A 114 -3.43 9.81 -23.11
CA ILE A 114 -1.96 9.87 -23.03
C ILE A 114 -1.29 9.06 -24.16
N LEU A 115 -2.03 8.22 -24.89
CA LEU A 115 -1.46 7.36 -25.95
C LEU A 115 -1.50 7.98 -27.36
N ASP A 116 -2.15 9.14 -27.54
CA ASP A 116 -2.31 9.80 -28.86
C ASP A 116 -1.26 10.91 -29.09
N SER A 117 0.02 10.64 -28.87
CA SER A 117 1.14 11.55 -29.27
C SER A 117 2.06 10.91 -30.29
#